data_AF-A0A658ZN86-F1
#
_entry.id   AF-A0A658ZN86-F1
#
_cell.length_a   1.000
_cell.length_b   1.000
_cell.length_c   1.000
_cell.angle_alpha   90.00
_cell.angle_beta   90.00
_cell.angle_gamma   90.00
#
_symmetry.space_group_name_H-M   'P 1'
#
loop_
_entity.id
_entity.type
_entity.pdbx_description
1 polymer ?
#
loop_
_entity_poly.entity_id
_entity_poly.type
_entity_poly.pdbx_seq_one_letter_code
_entity_poly.pdbx_strand_id
1 'polypeptide(L)' 'MEHAEDSEIVKCIGCGKILTNDELIQENGVSIDAHVNEVKEELTKDIQKQFNDILKKAFKGSKNIRIK' A
#
# COMPACT_ATOMS: atom_id res chain seq x y z
N MET A 1 0.49 1.74 35.89
CA MET A 1 1.87 2.19 36.13
C MET A 1 2.66 1.76 34.92
N GLU A 2 3.44 2.69 34.39
CA GLU A 2 3.99 2.75 33.03
C GLU A 2 4.66 1.45 32.57
N HIS A 3 4.35 1.02 31.35
CA HIS A 3 5.21 0.09 30.62
C HIS A 3 6.47 0.88 30.27
N ALA A 4 7.57 0.64 30.99
CA ALA A 4 8.87 1.15 30.60
C ALA A 4 9.15 0.60 29.20
N GLU A 5 9.18 1.50 28.22
CA GLU A 5 9.63 1.22 26.86
C GLU A 5 11.14 1.03 26.91
N ASP A 6 11.57 -0.11 27.45
CA ASP A 6 12.94 -0.55 27.32
C ASP A 6 13.15 -0.84 25.83
N SER A 7 13.77 0.09 25.10
CA SER A 7 14.15 -0.10 23.70
C SER A 7 15.02 -1.35 23.58
N GLU A 8 14.38 -2.49 23.27
CA GLU A 8 15.07 -3.78 23.19
C GLU A 8 16.20 -3.67 22.16
N ILE A 9 17.42 -3.89 22.63
CA ILE A 9 18.63 -3.85 21.82
C ILE A 9 18.71 -5.13 21.00
N VAL A 10 18.69 -5.02 19.68
CA VAL A 10 18.78 -6.12 18.72
C VAL A 10 20.16 -6.10 18.06
N LYS A 11 20.84 -7.25 18.07
CA LYS A 11 22.14 -7.43 17.39
C LYS A 11 22.01 -8.37 16.19
N CYS A 12 22.44 -7.91 15.02
CA CYS A 12 22.53 -8.76 13.83
C CYS A 12 23.72 -9.72 13.95
N ILE A 13 23.44 -11.03 13.89
CA ILE A 13 24.48 -12.08 13.96
C ILE A 13 25.41 -12.11 12.74
N GLY A 14 24.97 -11.59 11.59
CA GLY A 14 25.73 -11.62 10.34
C GLY A 14 26.71 -10.47 10.18
N CYS A 15 26.30 -9.24 10.52
CA CYS A 15 27.13 -8.04 10.35
C CYS A 15 27.51 -7.36 11.67
N GLY A 16 27.03 -7.86 12.81
CA GLY A 16 27.38 -7.36 14.13
C GLY A 16 26.75 -6.02 14.51
N LYS A 17 25.96 -5.39 13.62
CA LYS A 17 25.23 -4.14 13.92
C LYS A 17 24.33 -4.32 15.15
N ILE A 18 24.28 -3.29 15.97
CA ILE A 18 23.44 -3.19 17.16
C ILE A 18 22.48 -2.04 16.90
N LEU A 19 21.19 -2.31 17.01
CA LEU A 19 20.10 -1.37 16.72
C LEU A 19 19.07 -1.49 17.83
N THR A 20 18.32 -0.43 18.10
CA THR A 20 17.05 -0.58 18.83
C THR A 20 15.98 -1.20 17.93
N ASN A 21 14.91 -1.72 18.52
CA ASN A 21 13.74 -2.18 17.76
C ASN A 21 13.20 -1.07 16.83
N ASP A 22 13.12 0.17 17.33
CA ASP A 22 12.66 1.33 16.56
C ASP A 22 13.58 1.67 15.37
N GLU A 23 14.90 1.65 15.59
CA GLU A 23 15.89 1.86 14.53
C GLU A 23 15.79 0.77 13.45
N LEU A 24 15.58 -0.48 13.86
CA LEU A 24 15.39 -1.60 12.95
C LEU A 24 14.10 -1.46 12.13
N ILE A 25 12.99 -1.06 12.75
CA ILE A 25 11.73 -0.78 12.06
C ILE A 25 11.91 0.38 11.08
N GLN A 26 12.58 1.44 11.49
CA GLN A 26 12.80 2.62 10.66
C GLN A 26 13.71 2.31 9.45
N GLU A 27 14.83 1.60 9.65
CA GLU A 27 15.73 1.21 8.54
C GLU A 27 15.03 0.27 7.54
N ASN A 28 14.19 -0.65 8.02
CA ASN A 28 13.44 -1.57 7.15
C ASN A 28 12.17 -0.95 6.54
N GLY A 29 11.63 0.13 7.13
CA GLY A 29 10.38 0.77 6.74
C GLY A 29 10.46 1.65 5.49
N VAL A 30 11.66 1.91 4.97
CA VAL A 30 11.94 2.89 3.90
C VAL A 30 11.27 2.58 2.55
N SER A 31 10.60 1.44 2.37
CA SER A 31 10.03 1.08 1.06
C SER A 31 8.57 0.60 1.06
N ILE A 32 7.76 0.95 2.07
CA ILE A 32 6.32 0.63 2.01
C ILE A 32 5.56 1.68 1.17
N ASP A 33 5.80 2.97 1.41
CA ASP A 33 5.03 4.04 0.75
C ASP A 33 5.23 4.10 -0.77
N ALA A 34 6.43 3.82 -1.27
CA ALA A 34 6.72 3.79 -2.71
C ALA A 34 5.91 2.70 -3.42
N HIS A 35 5.92 1.47 -2.90
CA HIS A 35 5.18 0.35 -3.48
C HIS A 35 3.67 0.44 -3.25
N VAL A 36 3.23 1.04 -2.13
CA VAL A 36 1.82 1.28 -1.86
C VAL A 36 1.21 2.22 -2.90
N ASN A 37 1.95 3.24 -3.37
CA ASN A 37 1.43 4.16 -4.39
C ASN A 37 1.28 3.47 -5.75
N GLU A 38 2.23 2.65 -6.17
CA GLU A 38 2.14 1.86 -7.41
C GLU A 38 0.94 0.90 -7.38
N VAL A 39 0.79 0.16 -6.28
CA VAL A 39 -0.34 -0.78 -6.10
C VAL A 39 -1.67 -0.03 -6.05
N LYS A 40 -1.74 1.15 -5.41
CA LYS A 40 -2.95 2.00 -5.39
C LYS A 40 -3.34 2.46 -6.79
N GLU A 41 -2.39 2.87 -7.61
CA GLU A 41 -2.68 3.34 -8.97
C GLU A 41 -3.22 2.22 -9.86
N GLU A 42 -2.60 1.04 -9.82
CA GLU A 42 -3.06 -0.12 -10.60
C GLU A 42 -4.45 -0.57 -10.17
N LEU A 43 -4.69 -0.69 -8.86
CA LEU A 43 -6.02 -1.02 -8.32
C LEU A 43 -7.08 0.00 -8.73
N THR A 44 -6.74 1.29 -8.70
CA THR A 44 -7.67 2.37 -9.09
C THR A 44 -8.03 2.28 -10.57
N LYS A 45 -7.05 2.05 -11.45
CA LYS A 45 -7.28 1.91 -12.90
C LYS A 45 -8.17 0.72 -13.22
N ASP A 46 -7.96 -0.41 -12.54
CA ASP A 46 -8.76 -1.61 -12.76
C ASP A 46 -10.19 -1.45 -12.28
N ILE A 47 -10.41 -0.84 -11.12
CA ILE A 47 -11.77 -0.53 -10.62
C ILE A 47 -12.48 0.43 -11.56
N GLN A 48 -11.81 1.50 -12.01
CA GLN A 48 -12.37 2.46 -12.97
C GLN A 48 -12.75 1.78 -14.28
N LYS A 49 -11.90 0.89 -14.80
CA LYS A 49 -12.18 0.14 -16.02
C LYS A 49 -13.39 -0.78 -15.85
N GLN A 50 -13.44 -1.56 -14.78
CA GLN A 50 -14.58 -2.45 -14.51
C GLN A 50 -15.89 -1.67 -14.36
N PHE A 51 -15.86 -0.55 -13.64
CA PHE A 51 -17.03 0.30 -13.48
C PHE A 51 -17.50 0.88 -14.82
N ASN A 52 -16.58 1.38 -15.65
CA ASN A 52 -16.90 1.87 -16.99
C ASN A 52 -17.47 0.77 -17.88
N ASP A 53 -16.93 -0.45 -17.84
CA ASP A 53 -17.43 -1.58 -18.62
C ASP A 53 -18.84 -2.00 -18.19
N ILE A 54 -19.11 -2.00 -16.88
CA ILE A 54 -20.45 -2.27 -16.34
C ILE A 54 -21.44 -1.21 -16.84
N LEU A 55 -21.09 0.07 -16.73
CA LEU A 55 -21.96 1.16 -17.21
C LEU A 55 -22.17 1.09 -18.72
N LYS A 56 -21.11 0.86 -19.51
CA LYS A 56 -21.21 0.71 -20.96
C LYS A 56 -22.14 -0.44 -21.35
N LYS A 57 -22.07 -1.56 -20.63
CA LYS A 57 -22.96 -2.72 -20.85
C LYS A 57 -24.40 -2.39 -20.44
N ALA A 58 -24.61 -1.79 -19.27
CA ALA A 58 -25.94 -1.47 -18.75
C ALA A 58 -26.71 -0.49 -19.66
N PHE A 59 -26.01 0.48 -20.24
CA PHE A 59 -26.59 1.47 -21.15
C PHE A 59 -26.40 1.12 -22.64
N LYS A 60 -25.92 -0.08 -22.96
CA LYS A 60 -25.72 -0.52 -24.35
C LYS A 60 -27.07 -0.59 -25.07
N GLY A 61 -27.25 0.26 -26.07
CA GLY A 61 -28.50 0.35 -26.83
C GLY A 61 -29.51 1.37 -26.31
N SER A 62 -29.18 2.11 -25.24
CA SER A 62 -29.96 3.28 -24.84
C SER A 62 -29.88 4.34 -25.94
N LYS A 63 -31.03 4.79 -26.44
CA LYS A 63 -31.11 5.86 -27.45
C LYS A 63 -30.80 7.25 -26.86
N ASN A 64 -30.86 7.38 -25.54
CA ASN A 64 -30.78 8.66 -24.83
C ASN A 64 -29.52 8.81 -23.95
N ILE A 65 -28.77 7.73 -23.73
CA ILE A 65 -27.59 7.74 -22.85
C ILE A 65 -26.39 7.14 -23.59
N ARG A 66 -25.29 7.91 -23.65
CA ARG A 66 -24.03 7.51 -24.29
C ARG A 66 -22.88 7.61 -23.28
N ILE A 67 -22.38 6.47 -22.82
CA ILE A 67 -21.18 6.37 -21.98
C ILE A 67 -19.94 6.40 -22.90
N LYS A 68 -19.01 7.33 -22.69
CA LYS A 68 -17.72 7.39 -23.42
C LYS A 68 -16.75 6.32 -22.93
#